data_AF-A0ABD0RG03-F1
#
_entry.id   AF-A0ABD0RG03-F1
#
_cell.length_a   1.000
_cell.length_b   1.000
_cell.length_c   1.000
_cell.angle_alpha   90.00
_cell.angle_beta   90.00
_cell.angle_gamma   90.00
#
_symmetry.space_group_name_H-M   'P 1'
#
loop_
_entity.id
_entity.type
_entity.pdbx_description
1 polymer ?
#
loop_
_entity_poly.entity_id
_entity_poly.type
_entity_poly.pdbx_seq_one_letter_code
_entity_poly.pdbx_strand_id
1 'polypeptide(L)' 'IREELRANGIDVYPQKEFDEDAEDRMINEKIREMIPFAVVGSDQEYQVNGRRLLGRKTKWGTIE' A
#
# COMPACT_ATOMS: atom_id res chain seq x y z
N ILE A 1 -5.90 12.65 -5.61
CA ILE A 1 -5.04 11.58 -6.17
C ILE A 1 -5.80 10.60 -7.06
N ARG A 2 -6.66 9.68 -6.57
CA ARG A 2 -7.34 8.70 -7.46
C ARG A 2 -8.11 9.35 -8.63
N GLU A 3 -8.90 10.36 -8.31
CA GLU A 3 -9.68 11.11 -9.31
C GLU A 3 -8.76 11.85 -10.29
N GLU A 4 -7.66 12.41 -9.81
CA GLU A 4 -6.67 13.09 -10.65
C GLU A 4 -5.94 12.12 -11.58
N LEU A 5 -5.56 10.93 -11.11
CA LEU A 5 -4.96 9.89 -11.96
C LEU A 5 -5.91 9.54 -13.12
N ARG A 6 -7.20 9.34 -12.81
CA ARG A 6 -8.23 9.07 -13.83
C ARG A 6 -8.42 10.25 -14.79
N ALA A 7 -8.52 11.48 -14.28
CA ALA A 7 -8.72 12.68 -15.08
C ALA A 7 -7.55 12.95 -16.05
N ASN A 8 -6.35 12.49 -15.70
CA ASN A 8 -5.14 12.62 -16.54
C ASN A 8 -4.84 11.37 -17.39
N GLY A 9 -5.72 10.35 -17.39
CA GLY A 9 -5.51 9.13 -18.16
C GLY A 9 -4.30 8.31 -17.70
N ILE A 10 -3.92 8.41 -16.43
CA ILE A 10 -2.81 7.66 -15.84
C ILE A 10 -3.36 6.33 -15.32
N ASP A 11 -3.05 5.25 -16.04
CA ASP A 11 -3.40 3.90 -15.61
C ASP A 11 -2.29 3.30 -14.74
N VAL A 12 -2.67 2.82 -13.56
CA VAL A 12 -1.73 2.34 -12.52
C VAL A 12 -1.90 0.85 -12.32
N TYR A 13 -0.79 0.15 -12.11
CA TYR A 13 -0.82 -1.27 -11.81
C TYR A 13 -1.62 -1.54 -10.52
N PRO A 14 -2.46 -2.60 -10.47
CA PRO A 14 -2.78 -3.52 -11.56
C PRO A 14 -3.82 -2.93 -12.53
N GLN A 15 -3.49 -2.79 -13.81
CA GLN A 15 -4.40 -2.25 -14.83
C GLN A 15 -5.54 -3.23 -15.12
N LYS A 16 -6.75 -2.70 -15.32
CA LYS A 16 -7.95 -3.52 -15.52
C LYS A 16 -7.91 -4.36 -16.80
N GLU A 17 -7.18 -3.93 -17.82
CA GLU A 17 -7.05 -4.63 -19.09
C GLU A 17 -6.23 -5.93 -19.00
N PHE A 18 -5.47 -6.11 -17.92
CA PHE A 18 -4.63 -7.30 -17.68
C PHE A 18 -5.22 -8.26 -16.63
N ASP A 19 -6.47 -8.09 -16.20
CA ASP A 19 -7.13 -9.07 -15.33
C ASP A 19 -7.47 -10.33 -16.17
N GLU A 20 -6.82 -11.48 -15.90
CA GLU A 20 -6.95 -12.70 -16.74
C GLU A 20 -8.29 -13.42 -16.54
N ASP A 21 -8.79 -13.48 -15.30
CA ASP A 21 -10.05 -14.12 -14.95
C ASP A 21 -10.85 -13.36 -13.87
N ALA A 22 -11.94 -13.97 -13.39
CA ALA A 22 -12.80 -13.35 -12.38
C ALA A 22 -12.15 -13.27 -10.99
N GLU A 23 -11.28 -14.22 -10.65
CA GLU A 23 -10.56 -14.25 -9.37
C GLU A 23 -9.50 -13.14 -9.35
N ASP A 24 -8.70 -13.03 -10.40
CA ASP A 24 -7.73 -11.95 -10.60
C ASP A 24 -8.39 -10.58 -10.50
N ARG A 25 -9.54 -10.40 -11.17
CA ARG A 25 -10.30 -9.16 -11.10
C ARG A 25 -10.72 -8.81 -9.67
N MET A 26 -11.22 -9.80 -8.92
CA MET A 26 -11.65 -9.59 -7.52
C MET A 26 -10.48 -9.23 -6.60
N ILE A 27 -9.31 -9.84 -6.80
CA ILE A 27 -8.10 -9.53 -6.02
C ILE A 27 -7.59 -8.13 -6.39
N ASN A 28 -7.45 -7.86 -7.68
CA ASN A 28 -6.92 -6.59 -8.18
C ASN A 28 -7.84 -5.41 -7.87
N GLU A 29 -9.16 -5.60 -7.82
CA GLU A 29 -10.09 -4.56 -7.39
C GLU A 29 -9.84 -4.12 -5.95
N LYS A 30 -9.65 -5.06 -5.02
CA LYS A 30 -9.27 -4.75 -3.63
C LYS A 30 -7.95 -3.98 -3.54
N ILE A 31 -6.97 -4.34 -4.38
CA ILE A 31 -5.68 -3.63 -4.44
C ILE A 31 -5.86 -2.21 -4.97
N ARG A 32 -6.57 -2.02 -6.08
CA ARG A 32 -6.88 -0.70 -6.66
C ARG A 32 -7.66 0.18 -5.68
N GLU A 33 -8.53 -0.40 -4.86
CA GLU A 33 -9.24 0.26 -3.76
C GLU A 33 -8.36 0.72 -2.60
N MET A 34 -7.09 0.30 -2.54
CA MET A 34 -6.10 0.76 -1.57
C MET A 34 -5.06 1.72 -2.15
N ILE A 35 -4.91 1.82 -3.49
CA ILE A 35 -3.91 2.69 -4.14
C ILE A 35 -4.34 4.16 -4.16
N PRO A 36 -3.47 5.14 -3.82
CA PRO A 36 -2.07 4.97 -3.47
C PRO A 36 -1.88 4.49 -2.03
N PHE A 37 -0.88 3.62 -1.82
CA PHE A 37 -0.52 3.19 -0.48
C PHE A 37 0.16 4.33 0.29
N ALA A 38 -0.39 4.68 1.44
CA ALA A 38 0.23 5.59 2.39
C ALA A 38 1.24 4.83 3.26
N VAL A 39 2.47 4.68 2.76
CA VAL A 39 3.52 3.87 3.40
C VAL A 39 4.45 4.69 4.27
N VAL A 40 5.03 4.05 5.30
CA VAL A 40 6.15 4.56 6.08
C VAL A 40 7.26 3.50 6.04
N GLY A 41 8.47 3.90 5.61
CA GLY A 41 9.63 3.01 5.61
C GLY A 41 10.44 3.10 6.90
N SER A 42 11.08 1.99 7.28
CA SER A 42 12.11 1.93 8.31
C SER A 42 13.12 0.81 8.01
N ASP A 43 14.38 1.06 8.34
CA ASP A 43 15.49 0.10 8.35
C ASP A 43 15.90 -0.31 9.79
N GLN A 44 15.19 0.20 10.80
CA GLN A 44 15.49 -0.03 12.21
C GLN A 44 14.50 -0.99 12.85
N GLU A 45 15.04 -2.00 13.54
CA GLU A 45 14.25 -2.97 14.32
C GLU A 45 14.10 -2.53 15.79
N TYR A 46 12.92 -2.80 16.35
CA TYR A 46 12.56 -2.54 17.74
C TYR A 46 11.91 -3.79 18.35
N GLN A 47 12.15 -4.03 19.64
CA GLN A 47 11.49 -5.10 20.39
C GLN A 47 10.29 -4.51 21.14
N VAL A 48 9.07 -4.88 20.72
CA VAL A 48 7.81 -4.43 21.33
C VAL A 48 6.99 -5.67 21.70
N ASN A 49 6.57 -5.78 22.96
CA ASN A 49 5.81 -6.92 23.48
C ASN A 49 6.44 -8.30 23.15
N GLY A 50 7.78 -8.37 23.16
CA GLY A 50 8.53 -9.60 22.86
C GLY A 50 8.67 -9.93 21.37
N ARG A 51 8.12 -9.14 20.46
CA ARG A 51 8.27 -9.30 19.00
C ARG A 51 9.26 -8.29 18.44
N ARG A 52 10.04 -8.69 17.44
CA ARG A 52 10.90 -7.79 16.66
C ARG A 52 10.09 -7.21 15.50
N LEU A 53 10.08 -5.89 15.38
CA LEU A 53 9.30 -5.14 14.41
C LEU A 53 10.19 -4.08 13.76
N LEU A 54 10.04 -3.86 12.46
CA LEU A 54 10.57 -2.65 11.82
C LEU A 54 9.70 -1.49 12.25
N GLY A 55 10.31 -0.37 12.64
CA GLY A 55 9.54 0.80 13.04
C GLY A 55 10.32 2.09 12.96
N ARG A 56 9.64 3.22 12.82
CA ARG A 56 10.28 4.54 12.81
C ARG A 56 10.05 5.23 14.14
N LYS A 57 11.11 5.35 14.95
CA LYS A 57 11.03 6.06 16.23
C LYS A 57 11.02 7.57 16.02
N THR A 58 10.07 8.23 16.65
CA THR A 58 9.91 9.69 16.68
C THR A 58 9.88 10.18 18.12
N LYS A 59 9.84 11.51 18.32
CA LYS A 59 9.67 12.08 19.67
C LYS A 59 8.30 11.76 20.30
N TRP A 60 7.31 11.37 19.50
CA TRP A 60 5.95 11.06 19.94
C TRP A 60 5.69 9.56 20.14
N GLY A 61 6.63 8.70 19.77
CA GLY A 61 6.49 7.24 19.84
C GLY A 61 7.11 6.53 18.65
N THR A 62 6.84 5.23 18.54
CA THR A 62 7.30 4.38 17.42
C THR A 62 6.15 4.17 16.44
N ILE A 63 6.40 4.42 15.16
CA ILE A 63 5.49 4.06 14.06
C ILE A 63 5.87 2.63 13.67
N GLU A 64 4.92 1.70 13.75
CA GLU A 64 5.04 0.30 13.31
C GLU A 64 4.32 0.08 11.98
#